data_AF-A0A059AN05-F1
#
_entry.id   AF-A0A059AN05-F1
#
_cell.length_a   1.000
_cell.length_b   1.000
_cell.length_c   1.000
_cell.angle_alpha   90.00
_cell.angle_beta   90.00
_cell.angle_gamma   90.00
#
_symmetry.space_group_name_H-M   'P 1'
#
loop_
_entity.id
_entity.type
_entity.pdbx_description
1 polymer ?
#
loop_
_entity_poly.entity_id
_entity_poly.type
_entity_poly.pdbx_seq_one_letter_code
_entity_poly.pdbx_strand_id
1 'polypeptide(L)'
;MEKALRVYGEVLRLVRRLPKDSRPYYAKYARENFVNYRDADAADPSALDELFHRAYNHSIWVLNKYSVEESAAHRLKEICLG
;
A
#
# COMPACT_ATOMS: atom_id res chain seq x y z
N MET A 1 -4.40 5.78 13.24
CA MET A 1 -4.29 6.65 12.04
C MET A 1 -2.85 6.85 11.55
N GLU A 2 -1.87 7.11 12.41
CA GLU A 2 -0.48 7.39 11.96
C GLU A 2 0.15 6.26 11.13
N LYS A 3 0.01 4.99 11.56
CA LYS A 3 0.48 3.81 10.79
C LYS A 3 -0.15 3.75 9.38
N ALA A 4 -1.46 3.96 9.28
CA ALA A 4 -2.17 3.97 8.00
C ALA A 4 -1.67 5.07 7.05
N LEU A 5 -1.39 6.27 7.56
CA LEU A 5 -0.81 7.37 6.76
C LEU A 5 0.61 7.02 6.27
N ARG A 6 1.42 6.36 7.11
CA ARG A 6 2.75 5.87 6.73
C ARG A 6 2.67 4.82 5.62
N VAL A 7 1.76 3.84 5.75
CA VAL A 7 1.50 2.83 4.72
C VAL A 7 1.09 3.49 3.40
N TYR A 8 0.10 4.38 3.42
CA TYR A 8 -0.36 5.10 2.23
C TYR A 8 0.77 5.90 1.58
N GLY A 9 1.57 6.61 2.37
CA GLY A 9 2.73 7.35 1.88
C GLY A 9 3.77 6.45 1.20
N GLU A 10 4.07 5.28 1.74
CA GLU A 10 4.97 4.32 1.10
C GLU A 10 4.38 3.73 -0.18
N VAL A 11 3.08 3.38 -0.20
CA VAL A 11 2.40 2.92 -1.43
C VAL A 11 2.54 3.96 -2.55
N LEU A 12 2.32 5.25 -2.26
CA LEU A 12 2.51 6.30 -3.26
C LEU A 12 3.96 6.44 -3.74
N ARG A 13 4.96 6.14 -2.90
CA ARG A 13 6.37 6.10 -3.32
C ARG A 13 6.64 4.92 -4.24
N LEU A 14 6.05 3.76 -3.99
CA LEU A 14 6.13 2.59 -4.88
C LEU A 14 5.46 2.87 -6.23
N VAL A 15 4.31 3.55 -6.25
CA VAL A 15 3.65 3.96 -7.49
C VAL A 15 4.58 4.80 -8.38
N ARG A 16 5.45 5.64 -7.80
CA ARG A 16 6.44 6.43 -8.59
C ARG A 16 7.51 5.56 -9.27
N ARG A 17 7.71 4.32 -8.83
CA ARG A 17 8.63 3.36 -9.45
C ARG A 17 8.04 2.67 -10.68
N LEU A 18 6.72 2.73 -10.86
CA LEU A 18 6.03 2.14 -12.01
C LEU A 18 6.26 2.94 -13.31
N PRO A 19 5.98 2.34 -14.49
CA PRO A 19 5.95 3.06 -15.76
C PRO A 19 5.06 4.31 -15.72
N LYS A 20 5.47 5.39 -16.38
CA LYS A 20 4.83 6.73 -16.24
C LYS A 20 3.34 6.74 -16.56
N ASP A 21 2.94 5.97 -17.56
CA ASP A 21 1.58 5.77 -18.06
C ASP A 21 0.68 5.01 -17.07
N SER A 22 1.23 4.11 -16.26
CA SER A 22 0.45 3.35 -15.27
C SER A 22 0.26 4.08 -13.93
N ARG A 23 1.11 5.07 -13.62
CA ARG A 23 1.09 5.79 -12.33
C ARG A 23 -0.27 6.42 -11.98
N PRO A 24 -0.96 7.14 -12.89
CA PRO A 24 -2.23 7.78 -12.56
C PRO A 24 -3.29 6.78 -12.11
N TYR A 25 -3.35 5.62 -12.78
CA TYR A 25 -4.27 4.53 -12.43
C TYR A 25 -4.01 4.02 -11.01
N TYR A 26 -2.76 3.65 -10.69
CA TYR A 26 -2.44 3.10 -9.38
C TYR A 26 -2.47 4.13 -8.25
N ALA A 27 -2.16 5.40 -8.53
CA ALA A 27 -2.32 6.48 -7.55
C ALA A 27 -3.79 6.71 -7.19
N LYS A 28 -4.68 6.69 -8.19
CA LYS A 28 -6.13 6.76 -7.97
C LYS A 28 -6.63 5.57 -7.15
N TYR A 29 -6.26 4.36 -7.55
CA TYR A 29 -6.65 3.14 -6.85
C TYR A 29 -6.19 3.11 -5.38
N ALA A 30 -4.95 3.55 -5.11
CA ALA A 30 -4.43 3.65 -3.75
C ALA A 30 -5.23 4.66 -2.90
N ARG A 31 -5.58 5.82 -3.47
CA ARG A 31 -6.40 6.82 -2.79
C ARG A 31 -7.80 6.29 -2.47
N GLU A 32 -8.46 5.65 -3.43
CA GLU A 32 -9.80 5.07 -3.25
C GLU A 32 -9.80 4.02 -2.13
N ASN A 33 -8.84 3.10 -2.15
CA ASN A 33 -8.71 2.10 -1.08
C ASN A 33 -8.46 2.75 0.28
N PHE A 34 -7.55 3.72 0.35
CA PHE A 34 -7.26 4.40 1.61
C PHE A 34 -8.49 5.10 2.21
N VAL A 35 -9.32 5.73 1.38
CA VAL A 35 -10.56 6.39 1.83
C VAL A 35 -11.61 5.36 2.24
N ASN A 36 -11.75 4.26 1.50
CA ASN A 36 -12.75 3.22 1.77
C ASN A 36 -12.55 2.54 3.13
N TYR A 37 -11.31 2.46 3.61
CA TYR A 37 -10.98 1.85 4.89
C TYR A 37 -10.75 2.87 6.01
N ARG A 38 -11.08 4.15 5.80
CA ARG A 38 -10.93 5.18 6.84
C ARG A 38 -11.80 4.89 8.07
N ASP A 39 -12.97 4.32 7.83
CA ASP A 39 -13.97 4.02 8.86
C ASP A 39 -13.90 2.53 9.27
N ALA A 40 -12.85 1.81 8.84
CA ALA A 40 -12.56 0.47 9.35
C ALA A 40 -12.49 0.54 10.88
N ASP A 41 -13.19 -0.37 11.54
CA ASP A 41 -13.45 -0.25 12.96
C ASP A 41 -12.14 -0.19 13.75
N ALA A 42 -11.82 0.99 14.27
CA ALA A 42 -10.63 1.19 15.07
C ALA A 42 -10.70 0.42 16.40
N ALA A 43 -11.89 -0.10 16.77
CA ALA A 43 -12.09 -0.99 17.90
C ALA A 43 -11.69 -2.45 17.61
N ASP A 44 -11.43 -2.82 16.35
CA ASP A 44 -10.94 -4.15 15.95
C ASP A 44 -9.51 -4.07 15.35
N PRO A 45 -8.45 -4.20 16.18
CA PRO A 45 -7.06 -4.14 15.74
C PRO A 45 -6.72 -5.14 14.61
N SER A 46 -7.17 -6.38 14.78
CA SER A 46 -7.96 -7.11 13.78
C SER A 46 -7.88 -6.72 12.31
N ALA A 47 -8.90 -5.93 11.96
CA ALA A 47 -9.19 -5.44 10.63
C ALA A 47 -8.07 -4.57 10.07
N LEU A 48 -7.38 -3.78 10.91
CA LEU A 48 -6.30 -2.92 10.43
C LEU A 48 -5.06 -3.73 10.03
N ASP A 49 -4.72 -4.77 10.78
CA ASP A 49 -3.58 -5.63 10.44
C ASP A 49 -3.84 -6.42 9.15
N GLU A 50 -5.06 -6.94 8.95
CA GLU A 50 -5.44 -7.57 7.68
C GLU A 50 -5.35 -6.60 6.49
N LEU A 51 -5.74 -5.34 6.70
CA LEU A 51 -5.63 -4.29 5.68
C LEU A 51 -4.17 -3.97 5.35
N PHE A 52 -3.29 -3.91 6.34
CA PHE A 52 -1.86 -3.67 6.11
C PHE A 52 -1.20 -4.86 5.40
N HIS A 53 -1.55 -6.09 5.76
CA HIS A 53 -1.12 -7.31 5.07
C HIS A 53 -1.56 -7.28 3.60
N ARG A 54 -2.83 -6.95 3.35
CA ARG A 54 -3.37 -6.83 1.98
C ARG A 54 -2.67 -5.73 1.20
N ALA A 55 -2.41 -4.58 1.81
CA ALA A 55 -1.70 -3.47 1.18
C ALA A 55 -0.28 -3.87 0.77
N TYR A 56 0.45 -4.61 1.62
CA TYR A 56 1.77 -5.14 1.29
C TYR A 56 1.68 -6.12 0.11
N ASN A 57 0.86 -7.16 0.22
CA ASN A 57 0.74 -8.21 -0.80
C ASN A 57 0.33 -7.63 -2.16
N HIS A 58 -0.63 -6.71 -2.17
CA HIS A 58 -1.06 -6.08 -3.42
C HIS A 58 0.03 -5.19 -4.02
N SER A 59 0.78 -4.46 -3.20
CA SER A 59 1.91 -3.67 -3.67
C SER A 59 2.98 -4.55 -4.32
N ILE A 60 3.32 -5.69 -3.70
CA ILE A 60 4.25 -6.67 -4.29
C ILE A 60 3.74 -7.18 -5.63
N TRP A 61 2.46 -7.57 -5.70
CA TRP A 61 1.88 -8.05 -6.94
C TRP A 61 1.96 -7.01 -8.08
N VAL A 62 1.68 -5.74 -7.79
CA VAL A 62 1.81 -4.65 -8.77
C VAL A 62 3.26 -4.43 -9.18
N LEU A 63 4.21 -4.45 -8.25
CA LEU A 63 5.63 -4.31 -8.57
C LEU A 63 6.11 -5.43 -9.49
N ASN A 64 5.77 -6.68 -9.17
CA ASN A 64 6.11 -7.86 -9.97
C ASN A 64 5.51 -7.79 -11.39
N LYS A 65 4.27 -7.29 -11.52
CA LYS A 65 3.62 -7.06 -12.82
C LYS A 65 4.44 -6.16 -13.75
N TYR A 66 5.21 -5.23 -13.19
CA TYR A 66 6.06 -4.30 -13.95
C TYR A 66 7.56 -4.60 -13.81
N SER A 67 7.92 -5.80 -13.35
CA SER A 67 9.32 -6.22 -13.14
C SER A 67 10.13 -5.25 -12.27
N VAL A 68 9.49 -4.64 -11.28
CA VAL A 68 10.17 -3.84 -10.25
C VAL A 68 10.59 -4.77 -9.13
N GLU A 69 11.87 -4.71 -8.76
CA GLU A 69 12.45 -5.51 -7.68
C GLU A 69 11.66 -5.39 -6.37
N GLU A 70 11.37 -6.52 -5.74
CA GLU A 70 10.64 -6.59 -4.46
C GLU A 70 11.36 -5.83 -3.33
N SER A 71 12.70 -5.72 -3.40
CA SER A 71 13.50 -4.93 -2.47
C SER A 71 13.05 -3.46 -2.38
N ALA A 72 12.42 -2.91 -3.42
CA ALA A 72 11.84 -1.58 -3.41
C ALA A 72 10.74 -1.41 -2.34
N ALA A 73 10.07 -2.50 -1.95
CA ALA A 73 9.00 -2.53 -0.96
C ALA A 73 9.47 -2.86 0.46
N HIS A 74 10.78 -2.94 0.72
CA HIS A 74 11.32 -3.26 2.05
C HIS A 74 10.70 -2.40 3.17
N ARG A 75 10.64 -1.09 2.95
CA ARG A 75 10.07 -0.15 3.94
C ARG A 75 8.57 -0.35 4.13
N LEU A 76 7.84 -0.71 3.08
CA LEU A 76 6.42 -1.03 3.20
C LEU A 76 6.23 -2.33 4.00
N LYS A 77 7.08 -3.34 3.78
CA LYS A 77 7.09 -4.59 4.55
C LYS A 77 7.26 -4.32 6.04
N GLU A 78 8.26 -3.54 6.42
CA GLU A 78 8.52 -3.19 7.82
C GLU A 78 7.35 -2.48 8.49
N ILE A 79 6.66 -1.58 7.78
CA ILE A 79 5.52 -0.86 8.35
C ILE A 79 4.29 -1.75 8.43
N CYS A 80 4.05 -2.62 7.44
CA CYS A 80 2.86 -3.44 7.40
C CYS A 80 2.95 -4.69 8.27
N LEU A 81 4.13 -5.32 8.34
CA LEU A 81 4.34 -6.65 8.95
C LEU A 81 5.26 -6.61 10.19
N GLY A 82 5.81 -5.45 10.53
CA GLY A 82 6.56 -5.20 11.77
C GLY A 82 5.67 -4.57 12.83
#